data_AF-A0A2N2SXQ5-F1
#
_entry.id   AF-A0A2N2SXQ5-F1
#
_cell.length_a   1.000
_cell.length_b   1.000
_cell.length_c   1.000
_cell.angle_alpha   90.00
_cell.angle_beta   90.00
_cell.angle_gamma   90.00
#
_symmetry.space_group_name_H-M   'P 1'
#
loop_
_entity.id
_entity.type
_entity.pdbx_description
1 polymer ?
#
loop_
_entity_poly.entity_id
_entity_poly.type
_entity_poly.pdbx_seq_one_letter_code
_entity_poly.pdbx_strand_id
1 'polypeptide(L)'
;VFFVDGTRVGSAVRPFDPSTDTRTLQEAIQKIGSVRLIVIDPVSTAVAGDSHKNTEVRRGLQPLVDLATSINAALLGITHLSKGGQGSDPAQRVIGSIAFTAVARVVLVAARVKSEDGTDKRILARSKSNIGPDNGGFEYHLAQVEALPGIDASRVEWGQAVQGSARELLTDPAEQDDGTDHADAVSLLKAELMADCWTAANLATQPLKDAGFTKKQIWNASKKLNVTRKKGGMGGGWYWRLPGGGDVALPDEDSISPEGSEDSPSEKQEPLESSAVAQPANELVEVEL
;
A
#
# COMPACT_ATOMS: atom_id res chain seq x y z
N VAL A 1 -23.64 2.12 3.76
CA VAL A 1 -22.22 2.23 4.15
C VAL A 1 -22.18 1.94 5.64
N PHE A 2 -21.24 1.12 6.09
CA PHE A 2 -21.10 0.75 7.50
C PHE A 2 -19.81 1.38 8.03
N PHE A 3 -19.86 1.91 9.26
CA PHE A 3 -18.73 2.57 9.90
C PHE A 3 -18.26 1.76 11.10
N VAL A 4 -16.95 1.59 11.22
CA VAL A 4 -16.29 0.89 12.33
C VAL A 4 -15.40 1.90 13.04
N ASP A 5 -15.79 2.29 14.25
CA ASP A 5 -15.05 3.28 15.05
C ASP A 5 -14.03 2.63 15.99
N GLY A 6 -14.16 1.33 16.24
CA GLY A 6 -13.22 0.60 17.08
C GLY A 6 -13.71 -0.77 17.49
N THR A 7 -13.01 -1.32 18.48
CA THR A 7 -13.25 -2.64 19.03
C THR A 7 -13.50 -2.53 20.52
N ARG A 8 -14.57 -3.14 21.00
CA ARG A 8 -14.90 -3.31 22.41
C ARG A 8 -14.26 -4.59 22.94
N VAL A 9 -13.53 -4.47 24.05
CA VAL A 9 -12.93 -5.58 24.80
C VAL A 9 -13.40 -5.46 26.25
N GLY A 10 -14.35 -6.30 26.66
CA GLY A 10 -15.05 -6.15 27.94
C GLY A 10 -15.82 -4.82 28.00
N SER A 11 -15.52 -3.97 28.98
CA SER A 11 -16.16 -2.64 29.12
C SER A 11 -15.44 -1.51 28.38
N ALA A 12 -14.22 -1.74 27.87
CA ALA A 12 -13.41 -0.71 27.23
C ALA A 12 -13.56 -0.73 25.71
N VAL A 13 -13.62 0.45 25.09
CA VAL A 13 -13.53 0.62 23.64
C VAL A 13 -12.12 1.09 23.32
N ARG A 14 -11.48 0.45 22.34
CA ARG A 14 -10.17 0.84 21.82
C ARG A 14 -10.23 0.99 20.29
N PRO A 15 -9.26 1.69 19.69
CA PRO A 15 -9.12 1.70 18.24
C PRO A 15 -9.03 0.28 17.66
N PHE A 16 -9.55 0.12 16.45
CA PHE A 16 -9.44 -1.11 15.68
C PHE A 16 -7.98 -1.45 15.42
N ASP A 17 -7.59 -2.68 15.71
CA ASP A 17 -6.25 -3.20 15.43
C ASP A 17 -6.36 -4.40 14.48
N PRO A 18 -5.92 -4.28 13.21
CA PRO A 18 -5.94 -5.37 12.24
C PRO A 18 -5.30 -6.66 12.73
N SER A 19 -4.27 -6.57 13.55
CA SER A 19 -3.52 -7.74 14.01
C SER A 19 -4.32 -8.63 14.96
N THR A 20 -5.37 -8.09 15.60
CA THR A 20 -6.18 -8.80 16.59
C THR A 20 -7.67 -8.84 16.25
N ASP A 21 -8.18 -7.87 15.48
CA ASP A 21 -9.62 -7.64 15.30
C ASP A 21 -10.14 -8.07 13.92
N THR A 22 -9.27 -8.51 13.01
CA THR A 22 -9.67 -8.94 11.65
C THR A 22 -10.70 -10.07 11.65
N ARG A 23 -10.66 -10.97 12.64
CA ARG A 23 -11.68 -12.04 12.78
C ARG A 23 -13.06 -11.46 13.04
N THR A 24 -13.18 -10.54 14.01
CA THR A 24 -14.46 -9.89 14.32
C THR A 24 -14.98 -9.09 13.13
N LEU A 25 -14.08 -8.42 12.39
CA LEU A 25 -14.43 -7.75 11.15
C LEU A 25 -14.97 -8.71 10.08
N GLN A 26 -14.35 -9.89 9.93
CA GLN A 26 -14.83 -10.91 9.00
C GLN A 26 -16.25 -11.40 9.35
N GLU A 27 -16.53 -11.63 10.64
CA GLU A 27 -17.87 -12.03 11.10
C GLU A 27 -18.92 -10.95 10.84
N ALA A 28 -18.58 -9.68 11.05
CA ALA A 28 -19.46 -8.57 10.73
C ALA A 28 -19.72 -8.45 9.22
N ILE A 29 -18.68 -8.57 8.39
CA ILE A 29 -18.80 -8.59 6.93
C ILE A 29 -19.71 -9.72 6.45
N GLN A 30 -19.62 -10.91 7.05
CA GLN A 30 -20.50 -12.04 6.71
C GLN A 30 -21.97 -11.75 7.03
N LYS A 31 -22.25 -11.10 8.16
CA LYS A 31 -23.61 -10.70 8.56
C LYS A 31 -24.18 -9.61 7.64
N ILE A 32 -23.36 -8.62 7.29
CA ILE A 32 -23.73 -7.55 6.35
C ILE A 32 -24.02 -8.12 4.96
N GLY A 33 -23.16 -9.04 4.50
CA GLY A 33 -23.22 -9.63 3.17
C GLY A 33 -22.79 -8.67 2.06
N SER A 34 -22.26 -9.23 0.95
CA SER A 34 -21.95 -8.49 -0.28
C SER A 34 -21.01 -7.27 -0.15
N VAL A 35 -20.13 -7.24 0.86
CA VAL A 35 -19.10 -6.19 0.99
C VAL A 35 -18.08 -6.31 -0.14
N ARG A 36 -17.87 -5.23 -0.91
CA ARG A 36 -16.94 -5.18 -2.05
C ARG A 36 -15.81 -4.14 -1.91
N LEU A 37 -15.88 -3.29 -0.90
CA LEU A 37 -14.88 -2.25 -0.62
C LEU A 37 -14.72 -2.09 0.88
N ILE A 38 -13.48 -2.12 1.34
CA ILE A 38 -13.07 -1.76 2.70
C ILE A 38 -12.20 -0.52 2.59
N VAL A 39 -12.53 0.53 3.35
CA VAL A 39 -11.78 1.80 3.38
C VAL A 39 -11.18 2.00 4.77
N ILE A 40 -9.91 2.37 4.81
CA ILE A 40 -9.20 2.75 6.04
C ILE A 40 -8.73 4.19 5.90
N ASP A 41 -9.21 5.08 6.78
CA ASP A 41 -8.87 6.50 6.74
C ASP A 41 -8.56 7.05 8.16
N PRO A 42 -7.30 7.41 8.47
CA PRO A 42 -6.09 7.18 7.68
C PRO A 42 -5.52 5.77 7.91
N VAL A 43 -4.98 5.13 6.88
CA VAL A 43 -4.36 3.78 6.95
C VAL A 43 -3.21 3.69 7.97
N SER A 44 -2.63 4.81 8.37
CA SER A 44 -1.62 4.85 9.42
C SER A 44 -2.12 4.40 10.79
N THR A 45 -3.42 4.55 11.10
CA THR A 45 -3.98 4.10 12.39
C THR A 45 -4.11 2.59 12.47
N ALA A 46 -4.14 1.90 11.32
CA ALA A 46 -4.21 0.46 11.24
C ALA A 46 -2.87 -0.24 11.57
N VAL A 47 -1.79 0.51 11.81
CA VAL A 47 -0.48 -0.05 12.17
C VAL A 47 -0.14 0.35 13.59
N ALA A 48 -0.24 -0.59 14.54
CA ALA A 48 0.07 -0.36 15.95
C ALA A 48 1.57 -0.13 16.25
N GLY A 49 2.45 -0.45 15.29
CA GLY A 49 3.91 -0.29 15.39
C GLY A 49 4.45 1.01 14.77
N ASP A 50 5.75 1.04 14.50
CA ASP A 50 6.41 2.14 13.81
C ASP A 50 6.01 2.16 12.32
N SER A 51 5.08 3.05 11.99
CA SER A 51 4.56 3.26 10.64
C SER A 51 5.61 3.73 9.61
N HIS A 52 6.84 4.06 10.05
CA HIS A 52 7.96 4.35 9.16
C HIS A 52 8.82 3.12 8.83
N LYS A 53 8.55 1.97 9.46
CA LYS A 53 9.24 0.71 9.15
C LYS A 53 8.38 -0.17 8.25
N ASN A 54 8.86 -0.36 7.01
CA ASN A 54 8.19 -1.17 5.98
C ASN A 54 7.76 -2.55 6.46
N THR A 55 8.61 -3.25 7.23
CA THR A 55 8.29 -4.58 7.76
C THR A 55 7.11 -4.54 8.74
N GLU A 56 7.04 -3.52 9.59
CA GLU A 56 5.96 -3.38 10.56
C GLU A 56 4.65 -2.99 9.88
N VAL A 57 4.69 -2.10 8.88
CA VAL A 57 3.53 -1.73 8.07
C VAL A 57 2.99 -2.92 7.27
N ARG A 58 3.87 -3.67 6.56
CA ARG A 58 3.48 -4.88 5.83
C ARG A 58 2.82 -5.89 6.78
N ARG A 59 3.45 -6.19 7.91
CA ARG A 59 2.93 -7.12 8.91
C ARG A 59 1.59 -6.66 9.49
N GLY A 60 1.45 -5.36 9.77
CA GLY A 60 0.22 -4.79 10.33
C GLY A 60 -0.95 -4.82 9.34
N LEU A 61 -0.69 -4.61 8.05
CA LEU A 61 -1.74 -4.58 7.03
C LEU A 61 -2.07 -5.93 6.42
N GLN A 62 -1.19 -6.94 6.53
CA GLN A 62 -1.39 -8.26 5.94
C GLN A 62 -2.74 -8.91 6.30
N PRO A 63 -3.22 -8.88 7.56
CA PRO A 63 -4.53 -9.45 7.90
C PRO A 63 -5.69 -8.85 7.11
N LEU A 64 -5.66 -7.53 6.85
CA LEU A 64 -6.69 -6.87 6.05
C LEU A 64 -6.56 -7.17 4.56
N VAL A 65 -5.34 -7.32 4.06
CA VAL A 65 -5.08 -7.74 2.66
C VAL A 65 -5.64 -9.15 2.44
N ASP A 66 -5.38 -10.07 3.37
CA ASP A 66 -5.86 -11.45 3.30
C ASP A 66 -7.39 -11.51 3.38
N LEU A 67 -7.98 -10.75 4.33
CA LEU A 67 -9.44 -10.65 4.45
C LEU A 67 -10.08 -10.12 3.17
N ALA A 68 -9.61 -8.98 2.65
CA ALA A 68 -10.13 -8.39 1.42
C ALA A 68 -10.02 -9.36 0.23
N THR A 69 -8.91 -10.09 0.13
CA THR A 69 -8.71 -11.13 -0.89
C THR A 69 -9.72 -12.27 -0.74
N SER A 70 -9.93 -12.77 0.48
CA SER A 70 -10.83 -13.90 0.75
C SER A 70 -12.30 -13.64 0.40
N ILE A 71 -12.72 -12.36 0.45
CA ILE A 71 -14.09 -11.95 0.13
C ILE A 71 -14.21 -11.28 -1.25
N ASN A 72 -13.13 -11.24 -2.04
CA ASN A 72 -13.07 -10.56 -3.33
C ASN A 72 -13.53 -9.08 -3.25
N ALA A 73 -13.00 -8.35 -2.26
CA ALA A 73 -13.21 -6.93 -2.05
C ALA A 73 -11.95 -6.13 -2.33
N ALA A 74 -12.11 -4.86 -2.70
CA ALA A 74 -11.03 -3.90 -2.76
C ALA A 74 -10.70 -3.38 -1.35
N LEU A 75 -9.40 -3.20 -1.06
CA LEU A 75 -8.92 -2.52 0.14
C LEU A 75 -8.32 -1.17 -0.26
N LEU A 76 -8.87 -0.08 0.28
CA LEU A 76 -8.42 1.28 0.02
C LEU A 76 -7.89 1.92 1.31
N GLY A 77 -6.61 2.25 1.33
CA GLY A 77 -6.00 3.03 2.41
C GLY A 77 -5.84 4.49 2.00
N ILE A 78 -6.26 5.40 2.86
CA ILE A 78 -6.08 6.85 2.69
C ILE A 78 -4.95 7.28 3.62
N THR A 79 -3.98 8.04 3.12
CA THR A 79 -2.92 8.60 3.98
C THR A 79 -2.57 9.99 3.51
N HIS A 80 -2.21 10.85 4.47
CA HIS A 80 -1.62 12.13 4.14
C HIS A 80 -0.18 11.91 3.64
N LEU A 81 0.19 12.67 2.62
CA LEU A 81 1.59 12.79 2.25
C LEU A 81 2.36 13.43 3.42
N SER A 82 3.62 13.04 3.62
CA SER A 82 4.42 13.62 4.69
C SER A 82 4.58 15.14 4.49
N LYS A 83 4.70 15.89 5.59
CA LYS A 83 5.05 17.30 5.52
C LYS A 83 6.47 17.41 5.00
N GLY A 84 6.59 17.76 3.73
CA GLY A 84 7.80 18.29 3.16
C GLY A 84 8.23 19.56 3.92
N GLY A 85 9.53 19.70 4.21
CA GLY A 85 10.07 21.00 4.63
C GLY A 85 9.80 22.07 3.56
N GLN A 86 9.98 23.35 3.90
CA GLN A 86 9.93 24.40 2.87
C GLN A 86 10.92 24.04 1.74
N GLY A 87 10.41 23.88 0.51
CA GLY A 87 11.19 23.57 -0.69
C GLY A 87 11.40 22.10 -1.03
N SER A 88 10.69 21.14 -0.43
CA SER A 88 10.79 19.73 -0.86
C SER A 88 9.80 19.39 -1.98
N ASP A 89 10.32 18.80 -3.05
CA ASP A 89 9.59 18.28 -4.21
C ASP A 89 8.33 17.49 -3.77
N PRO A 90 7.13 17.78 -4.31
CA PRO A 90 5.93 16.97 -4.13
C PRO A 90 6.15 15.45 -4.30
N ALA A 91 7.07 15.03 -5.16
CA ALA A 91 7.47 13.62 -5.27
C ALA A 91 8.13 13.09 -3.97
N GLN A 92 8.91 13.89 -3.25
CA GLN A 92 9.50 13.51 -1.95
C GLN A 92 8.47 13.27 -0.85
N ARG A 93 7.29 13.88 -0.94
CA ARG A 93 6.21 13.64 0.03
C ARG A 93 5.55 12.27 -0.18
N VAL A 94 5.50 11.80 -1.42
CA VAL A 94 5.11 10.41 -1.77
C VAL A 94 6.13 9.42 -1.20
N ILE A 95 7.41 9.79 -1.24
CA ILE A 95 8.52 9.03 -0.66
C ILE A 95 8.43 8.96 0.87
N GLY A 96 7.93 9.99 1.56
CA GLY A 96 7.67 9.91 3.01
C GLY A 96 6.66 8.83 3.43
N SER A 97 5.81 8.37 2.51
CA SER A 97 4.80 7.31 2.72
C SER A 97 5.22 5.96 2.12
N ILE A 98 6.52 5.77 1.85
CA ILE A 98 7.11 4.57 1.26
C ILE A 98 6.50 3.27 1.79
N ALA A 99 6.42 3.11 3.12
CA ALA A 99 6.00 1.85 3.75
C ALA A 99 4.59 1.40 3.30
N PHE A 100 3.65 2.34 3.21
CA PHE A 100 2.29 2.08 2.76
C PHE A 100 2.22 1.88 1.24
N THR A 101 2.94 2.71 0.47
CA THR A 101 2.99 2.59 -1.00
C THR A 101 3.61 1.27 -1.46
N ALA A 102 4.51 0.69 -0.67
CA ALA A 102 5.16 -0.58 -0.95
C ALA A 102 4.22 -1.80 -0.80
N VAL A 103 3.19 -1.70 0.06
CA VAL A 103 2.12 -2.71 0.19
C VAL A 103 1.11 -2.58 -0.95
N ALA A 104 0.81 -1.35 -1.36
CA ALA A 104 -0.25 -1.08 -2.34
C ALA A 104 0.09 -1.57 -3.76
N ARG A 105 -0.93 -2.11 -4.45
CA ARG A 105 -0.87 -2.47 -5.88
C ARG A 105 -0.99 -1.26 -6.80
N VAL A 106 -1.79 -0.29 -6.39
CA VAL A 106 -2.01 0.99 -7.08
C VAL A 106 -1.86 2.09 -6.05
N VAL A 107 -1.14 3.16 -6.42
CA VAL A 107 -1.03 4.38 -5.61
C VAL A 107 -1.49 5.56 -6.45
N LEU A 108 -2.47 6.28 -5.91
CA LEU A 108 -2.98 7.53 -6.46
C LEU A 108 -2.54 8.68 -5.55
N VAL A 109 -2.08 9.75 -6.16
CA VAL A 109 -1.59 10.94 -5.46
C VAL A 109 -2.41 12.14 -5.90
N ALA A 110 -3.10 12.76 -4.95
CA ALA A 110 -3.80 14.01 -5.15
C ALA A 110 -2.91 15.17 -4.67
N ALA A 111 -2.61 16.12 -5.54
CA ALA A 111 -1.87 17.32 -5.15
C ALA A 111 -2.41 18.58 -5.82
N ARG A 112 -2.06 19.73 -5.22
CA ARG A 112 -2.16 21.04 -5.86
C ARG A 112 -0.83 21.35 -6.53
N VAL A 113 -0.88 21.78 -7.78
CA VAL A 113 0.26 22.15 -8.60
C VAL A 113 0.03 23.52 -9.21
N LYS A 114 1.09 24.26 -9.50
CA LYS A 114 0.99 25.51 -10.26
C LYS A 114 1.17 25.20 -11.74
N SER A 115 0.28 25.68 -12.60
CA SER A 115 0.54 25.68 -14.03
C SER A 115 1.53 26.77 -14.43
N GLU A 116 1.98 26.73 -15.69
CA GLU A 116 2.91 27.69 -16.29
C GLU A 116 2.43 29.15 -16.19
N ASP A 117 1.13 29.37 -16.16
CA ASP A 117 0.49 30.69 -15.98
C ASP A 117 0.35 31.12 -14.51
N GLY A 118 0.84 30.31 -13.56
CA GLY A 118 0.80 30.58 -12.13
C GLY A 118 -0.54 30.25 -11.45
N THR A 119 -1.51 29.64 -12.15
CA THR A 119 -2.79 29.26 -11.56
C THR A 119 -2.71 27.94 -10.79
N ASP A 120 -3.41 27.86 -9.65
CA ASP A 120 -3.51 26.64 -8.84
C ASP A 120 -4.41 25.62 -9.56
N LYS A 121 -3.83 24.47 -9.91
CA LYS A 121 -4.55 23.31 -10.43
C LYS A 121 -4.48 22.17 -9.43
N ARG A 122 -5.45 21.24 -9.47
CA ARG A 122 -5.35 19.98 -8.74
C ARG A 122 -5.26 18.83 -9.70
N ILE A 123 -4.37 17.88 -9.40
CA ILE A 123 -4.16 16.68 -10.21
C ILE A 123 -4.28 15.47 -9.31
N LEU A 124 -5.01 14.46 -9.79
CA LEU A 124 -4.95 13.10 -9.27
C LEU A 124 -4.11 12.25 -10.25
N ALA A 125 -2.89 11.91 -9.85
CA ALA A 125 -1.94 11.16 -10.68
C ALA A 125 -1.75 9.73 -10.15
N ARG A 126 -1.51 8.78 -11.05
CA ARG A 126 -1.01 7.45 -10.70
C ARG A 126 0.49 7.51 -10.49
N SER A 127 0.96 7.10 -9.32
CA SER A 127 2.39 7.03 -9.00
C SER A 127 2.94 5.61 -8.92
N LYS A 128 2.06 4.61 -8.85
CA LYS A 128 2.39 3.19 -8.89
C LYS A 128 1.20 2.42 -9.44
N SER A 129 1.47 1.43 -10.29
CA SER A 129 0.49 0.42 -10.68
C SER A 129 1.23 -0.85 -11.08
N ASN A 130 0.95 -1.97 -10.40
CA ASN A 130 1.45 -3.29 -10.80
C ASN A 130 0.40 -4.13 -11.57
N ILE A 131 -0.76 -3.54 -11.88
CA ILE A 131 -1.90 -4.20 -12.54
C ILE A 131 -2.46 -3.46 -13.75
N GLY A 132 -1.72 -2.49 -14.28
CA GLY A 132 -2.14 -1.69 -15.42
C GLY A 132 -1.20 -0.51 -15.63
N PRO A 133 -1.53 0.43 -16.52
CA PRO A 133 -0.72 1.62 -16.74
C PRO A 133 -0.44 2.39 -15.44
N ASP A 134 0.79 2.84 -15.29
CA ASP A 134 1.36 3.45 -14.09
C ASP A 134 1.61 4.96 -14.25
N ASN A 135 1.24 5.54 -15.39
CA ASN A 135 1.43 6.94 -15.73
C ASN A 135 0.11 7.71 -15.91
N GLY A 136 0.23 9.03 -15.95
CA GLY A 136 -0.88 9.95 -16.19
C GLY A 136 -1.84 10.11 -15.03
N GLY A 137 -2.91 10.87 -15.28
CA GLY A 137 -3.88 11.25 -14.27
C GLY A 137 -4.98 12.12 -14.84
N PHE A 138 -5.70 12.79 -13.95
CA PHE A 138 -6.73 13.75 -14.31
C PHE A 138 -6.61 15.02 -13.49
N GLU A 139 -6.81 16.17 -14.13
CA GLU A 139 -7.10 17.41 -13.41
C GLU A 139 -8.44 17.27 -12.66
N TYR A 140 -8.58 17.94 -11.53
CA TYR A 140 -9.86 18.00 -10.83
C TYR A 140 -10.07 19.33 -10.10
N HIS A 141 -11.33 19.69 -9.90
CA HIS A 141 -11.77 20.85 -9.15
C HIS A 141 -12.77 20.43 -8.08
N LEU A 142 -12.86 21.20 -7.00
CA LEU A 142 -13.86 21.00 -5.95
C LEU A 142 -14.88 22.13 -6.05
N ALA A 143 -16.10 21.80 -6.45
CA ALA A 143 -17.23 22.72 -6.52
C ALA A 143 -18.12 22.56 -5.28
N GLN A 144 -18.65 23.66 -4.75
CA GLN A 144 -19.71 23.61 -3.74
C GLN A 144 -21.06 23.48 -4.43
N VAL A 145 -21.88 22.55 -3.96
CA VAL A 145 -23.19 22.24 -4.54
C VAL A 145 -24.18 21.95 -3.43
N GLU A 146 -25.44 22.32 -3.64
CA GLU A 146 -26.52 21.85 -2.79
C GLU A 146 -26.83 20.39 -3.18
N ALA A 147 -26.40 19.43 -2.36
CA ALA A 147 -26.58 18.01 -2.64
C ALA A 147 -28.01 17.54 -2.35
N LEU A 148 -28.64 18.16 -1.35
CA LEU A 148 -30.04 17.99 -0.95
C LEU A 148 -30.56 19.35 -0.47
N PRO A 149 -31.89 19.58 -0.42
CA PRO A 149 -32.45 20.84 0.04
C PRO A 149 -31.90 21.25 1.42
N GLY A 150 -31.16 22.36 1.47
CA GLY A 150 -30.51 22.89 2.67
C GLY A 150 -29.21 22.17 3.09
N ILE A 151 -28.67 21.27 2.27
CA ILE A 151 -27.42 20.53 2.53
C ILE A 151 -26.41 20.85 1.44
N ASP A 152 -25.49 21.76 1.75
CA ASP A 152 -24.31 22.02 0.93
C ASP A 152 -23.27 20.91 1.08
N ALA A 153 -22.70 20.48 -0.04
CA ALA A 153 -21.64 19.49 -0.10
C ALA A 153 -20.61 19.85 -1.17
N SER A 154 -19.42 19.25 -1.06
CA SER A 154 -18.37 19.37 -2.06
C SER A 154 -18.50 18.26 -3.12
N ARG A 155 -18.41 18.63 -4.40
CA ARG A 155 -18.38 17.70 -5.54
C ARG A 155 -17.06 17.83 -6.29
N VAL A 156 -16.49 16.68 -6.67
CA VAL A 156 -15.34 16.63 -7.58
C VAL A 156 -15.81 16.84 -9.01
N GLU A 157 -15.22 17.81 -9.71
CA GLU A 157 -15.41 18.04 -11.14
C GLU A 157 -14.12 17.67 -11.87
N TRP A 158 -14.20 16.64 -12.71
CA TRP A 158 -13.05 16.12 -13.45
C TRP A 158 -12.73 17.00 -14.66
N GLY A 159 -11.45 17.36 -14.79
CA GLY A 159 -10.90 18.13 -15.91
C GLY A 159 -10.23 17.24 -16.95
N GLN A 160 -9.19 17.76 -17.60
CA GLN A 160 -8.50 17.06 -18.67
C GLN A 160 -7.63 15.90 -18.15
N ALA A 161 -7.45 14.89 -19.00
CA ALA A 161 -6.46 13.85 -18.76
C ALA A 161 -5.05 14.44 -18.92
N VAL A 162 -4.15 14.08 -18.02
CA VAL A 162 -2.73 14.49 -18.06
C VAL A 162 -1.82 13.29 -18.30
N GLN A 163 -0.69 13.51 -18.96
CA GLN A 163 0.30 12.50 -19.30
C GLN A 163 1.65 12.83 -18.66
N GLY A 164 2.36 11.81 -18.22
CA GLY A 164 3.63 11.95 -17.51
C GLY A 164 3.68 11.08 -16.26
N SER A 165 4.86 10.97 -15.67
CA SER A 165 5.03 10.34 -14.35
C SER A 165 4.40 11.21 -13.26
N ALA A 166 4.03 10.60 -12.12
CA ALA A 166 3.58 11.38 -10.98
C ALA A 166 4.63 12.40 -10.52
N ARG A 167 5.94 12.13 -10.67
CA ARG A 167 6.97 13.12 -10.33
C ARG A 167 6.85 14.35 -11.24
N GLU A 168 6.91 14.16 -12.56
CA GLU A 168 6.81 15.26 -13.53
C GLU A 168 5.49 16.05 -13.38
N LEU A 169 4.39 15.37 -13.13
CA LEU A 169 3.07 16.00 -12.99
C LEU A 169 2.89 16.76 -11.69
N LEU A 170 3.65 16.43 -10.65
CA LEU A 170 3.47 16.98 -9.31
C LEU A 170 4.57 17.98 -8.93
N THR A 171 5.75 17.93 -9.55
CA THR A 171 6.86 18.87 -9.29
C THR A 171 6.55 20.26 -9.85
N ASP A 172 6.78 21.31 -9.05
CA ASP A 172 6.68 22.69 -9.54
C ASP A 172 7.81 22.94 -10.56
N PRO A 173 7.51 23.46 -11.77
CA PRO A 173 8.53 23.78 -12.78
C PRO A 173 9.68 24.65 -12.25
N ALA A 174 9.43 25.46 -11.20
CA ALA A 174 10.43 26.34 -10.58
C ALA A 174 11.33 25.64 -9.54
N GLU A 175 11.01 24.42 -9.10
CA GLU A 175 11.71 23.68 -8.03
C GLU A 175 12.58 22.53 -8.56
N GLN A 176 12.97 22.56 -9.84
CA GLN A 176 13.81 21.54 -10.47
C GLN A 176 15.28 21.65 -9.99
N ASP A 177 15.55 21.33 -8.72
CA ASP A 177 16.90 21.26 -8.15
C ASP A 177 17.45 19.81 -8.20
N ASP A 178 18.72 19.67 -8.62
CA ASP A 178 19.36 18.41 -9.05
C ASP A 178 20.07 17.64 -7.91
N GLY A 179 19.96 18.13 -6.67
CA GLY A 179 20.87 17.76 -5.58
C GLY A 179 20.44 16.68 -4.58
N THR A 180 19.18 16.23 -4.53
CA THR A 180 18.68 15.33 -3.46
C THR A 180 18.45 13.86 -3.86
N ASP A 181 18.76 13.51 -5.12
CA ASP A 181 18.31 12.30 -5.81
C ASP A 181 18.78 10.92 -5.29
N HIS A 182 19.86 10.83 -4.50
CA HIS A 182 20.45 9.52 -4.14
C HIS A 182 19.91 8.90 -2.86
N ALA A 183 19.46 9.69 -1.89
CA ALA A 183 18.90 9.17 -0.63
C ALA A 183 17.52 8.54 -0.86
N ASP A 184 16.76 9.11 -1.78
CA ASP A 184 15.39 8.75 -2.12
C ASP A 184 15.30 7.39 -2.82
N ALA A 185 16.18 7.13 -3.79
CA ALA A 185 16.27 5.83 -4.46
C ALA A 185 16.64 4.69 -3.50
N VAL A 186 17.48 4.96 -2.49
CA VAL A 186 17.87 3.96 -1.47
C VAL A 186 16.68 3.59 -0.61
N SER A 187 15.93 4.59 -0.13
CA SER A 187 14.76 4.38 0.73
C SER A 187 13.64 3.63 0.00
N LEU A 188 13.35 3.99 -1.25
CA LEU A 188 12.37 3.30 -2.08
C LEU A 188 12.75 1.84 -2.36
N LEU A 189 13.98 1.59 -2.81
CA LEU A 189 14.42 0.22 -3.09
C LEU A 189 14.41 -0.67 -1.84
N LYS A 190 14.75 -0.10 -0.68
CA LYS A 190 14.70 -0.81 0.60
C LYS A 190 13.28 -1.26 0.97
N ALA A 191 12.25 -0.58 0.48
CA ALA A 191 10.86 -0.90 0.80
C ALA A 191 10.23 -1.97 -0.07
N GLU A 192 10.74 -2.11 -1.28
CA GLU A 192 10.33 -3.14 -2.22
C GLU A 192 11.05 -4.47 -1.97
N LEU A 193 12.00 -4.52 -1.03
CA LEU A 193 12.77 -5.71 -0.70
C LEU A 193 12.59 -6.10 0.77
N MET A 194 12.57 -7.41 1.04
CA MET A 194 12.64 -7.97 2.39
C MET A 194 13.90 -8.83 2.52
N ALA A 195 14.34 -9.09 3.74
CA ALA A 195 15.56 -9.89 3.97
C ALA A 195 15.30 -11.40 3.84
N ASP A 196 14.08 -11.80 4.15
CA ASP A 196 13.57 -13.17 4.22
C ASP A 196 12.75 -13.60 2.98
N CYS A 197 12.67 -12.75 1.95
CA CYS A 197 11.94 -13.06 0.73
C CYS A 197 12.70 -12.61 -0.53
N TRP A 198 12.71 -13.47 -1.56
CA TRP A 198 13.25 -13.13 -2.88
C TRP A 198 12.20 -12.40 -3.72
N THR A 199 12.53 -11.19 -4.15
CA THR A 199 11.68 -10.38 -5.03
C THR A 199 12.29 -10.34 -6.42
N ALA A 200 11.50 -10.56 -7.47
CA ALA A 200 11.99 -10.43 -8.84
C ALA A 200 12.51 -8.99 -9.07
N ALA A 201 13.70 -8.85 -9.64
CA ALA A 201 14.41 -7.58 -9.76
C ALA A 201 13.65 -6.56 -10.63
N ASN A 202 12.92 -7.03 -11.64
CA ASN A 202 12.04 -6.18 -12.43
C ASN A 202 10.94 -5.58 -11.54
N LEU A 203 10.27 -6.38 -10.69
CA LEU A 203 9.24 -5.92 -9.77
C LEU A 203 9.81 -4.96 -8.72
N ALA A 204 10.95 -5.29 -8.11
CA ALA A 204 11.58 -4.43 -7.10
C ALA A 204 12.08 -3.08 -7.65
N THR A 205 12.44 -3.03 -8.95
CA THR A 205 12.97 -1.80 -9.58
C THR A 205 11.92 -1.00 -10.32
N GLN A 206 10.74 -1.56 -10.61
CA GLN A 206 9.69 -0.88 -11.36
C GLN A 206 9.22 0.40 -10.66
N PRO A 207 8.86 0.41 -9.35
CA PRO A 207 8.41 1.62 -8.67
C PRO A 207 9.43 2.76 -8.70
N LEU A 208 10.73 2.44 -8.75
CA LEU A 208 11.78 3.44 -8.86
C LEU A 208 11.85 4.04 -10.27
N LYS A 209 11.68 3.22 -11.32
CA LYS A 209 11.63 3.74 -12.70
C LYS A 209 10.42 4.64 -12.88
N ASP A 210 9.28 4.25 -12.31
CA ASP A 210 8.01 4.98 -12.40
C ASP A 210 8.11 6.33 -11.66
N ALA A 211 8.87 6.36 -10.57
CA ALA A 211 9.23 7.59 -9.86
C ALA A 211 10.31 8.43 -10.57
N GLY A 212 10.73 8.05 -11.79
CA GLY A 212 11.67 8.79 -12.62
C GLY A 212 13.15 8.50 -12.35
N PHE A 213 13.49 7.51 -11.51
CA PHE A 213 14.90 7.20 -11.23
C PHE A 213 15.57 6.48 -12.40
N THR A 214 16.75 6.96 -12.77
CA THR A 214 17.59 6.35 -13.81
C THR A 214 18.12 4.99 -13.35
N LYS A 215 18.44 4.12 -14.32
CA LYS A 215 19.10 2.82 -14.05
C LYS A 215 20.38 2.97 -13.21
N LYS A 216 21.13 4.06 -13.40
CA LYS A 216 22.35 4.36 -12.64
C LYS A 216 22.04 4.67 -11.17
N GLN A 217 21.02 5.49 -10.89
CA GLN A 217 20.58 5.80 -9.52
C GLN A 217 20.08 4.53 -8.80
N ILE A 218 19.26 3.71 -9.46
CA ILE A 218 18.77 2.43 -8.91
C ILE A 218 19.94 1.48 -8.61
N TRP A 219 20.89 1.35 -9.53
CA TRP A 219 22.07 0.52 -9.33
C TRP A 219 22.91 0.99 -8.14
N ASN A 220 23.16 2.30 -8.02
CA ASN A 220 23.88 2.87 -6.88
C ASN A 220 23.15 2.65 -5.56
N ALA A 221 21.81 2.79 -5.55
CA ALA A 221 20.99 2.48 -4.39
C ALA A 221 21.14 1.01 -3.96
N SER A 222 21.09 0.08 -4.93
CA SER A 222 21.26 -1.35 -4.65
C SER A 222 22.64 -1.70 -4.09
N LYS A 223 23.69 -0.99 -4.52
CA LYS A 223 25.04 -1.12 -3.96
C LYS A 223 25.08 -0.63 -2.50
N LYS A 224 24.50 0.54 -2.23
CA LYS A 224 24.48 1.13 -0.89
C LYS A 224 23.69 0.29 0.13
N LEU A 225 22.66 -0.43 -0.33
CA LEU A 225 21.89 -1.38 0.49
C LEU A 225 22.54 -2.76 0.63
N ASN A 226 23.64 -3.03 -0.07
CA ASN A 226 24.24 -4.36 -0.16
C ASN A 226 23.23 -5.45 -0.57
N VAL A 227 22.38 -5.17 -1.57
CA VAL A 227 21.34 -6.10 -2.04
C VAL A 227 21.96 -7.42 -2.48
N THR A 228 21.46 -8.53 -1.92
CA THR A 228 21.81 -9.88 -2.35
C THR A 228 21.08 -10.19 -3.65
N ARG A 229 21.80 -10.71 -4.66
CA ARG A 229 21.24 -11.02 -5.98
C ARG A 229 21.49 -12.48 -6.32
N LYS A 230 20.48 -13.18 -6.84
CA LYS A 230 20.59 -14.56 -7.31
C LYS A 230 19.82 -14.71 -8.62
N LYS A 231 20.35 -15.52 -9.54
CA LYS A 231 19.70 -15.79 -10.83
C LYS A 231 18.83 -17.05 -10.71
N GLY A 232 17.58 -16.98 -11.20
CA GLY A 232 16.63 -18.08 -11.21
C GLY A 232 16.90 -19.12 -12.30
N GLY A 233 18.06 -19.77 -12.28
CA GLY A 233 18.37 -20.83 -13.26
C GLY A 233 18.69 -20.33 -14.68
N MET A 234 18.61 -21.24 -15.66
CA MET A 234 19.07 -21.02 -17.04
C MET A 234 18.15 -20.08 -17.83
N GLY A 235 16.84 -20.05 -17.51
CA GLY A 235 15.82 -19.20 -18.15
C GLY A 235 15.21 -18.12 -17.25
N GLY A 236 15.36 -18.22 -15.93
CA GLY A 236 14.67 -17.32 -15.01
C GLY A 236 15.36 -15.98 -14.78
N GLY A 237 14.57 -15.07 -14.19
CA GLY A 237 14.95 -13.70 -13.91
C GLY A 237 16.01 -13.54 -12.81
N TRP A 238 16.39 -12.29 -12.57
CA TRP A 238 17.18 -11.93 -11.40
C TRP A 238 16.27 -11.71 -10.20
N TYR A 239 16.66 -12.24 -9.05
CA TYR A 239 15.95 -12.06 -7.79
C TYR A 239 16.83 -11.33 -6.79
N TRP A 240 16.23 -10.36 -6.10
CA TRP A 240 16.89 -9.45 -5.17
C TRP A 240 16.27 -9.62 -3.78
N ARG A 241 17.08 -9.49 -2.73
CA ARG A 241 16.62 -9.41 -1.34
C ARG A 241 17.57 -8.54 -0.50
N LEU A 242 17.11 -8.05 0.64
CA LEU A 242 17.99 -7.38 1.60
C LEU A 242 18.94 -8.39 2.28
N PRO A 243 20.14 -7.97 2.69
CA PRO A 243 21.03 -8.83 3.48
C PRO A 243 20.47 -9.05 4.90
N GLY A 244 20.90 -10.13 5.57
CA GLY A 244 20.61 -10.39 6.99
C GLY A 244 19.43 -11.34 7.28
N GLY A 245 18.78 -11.90 6.25
CA GLY A 245 17.78 -12.97 6.42
C GLY A 245 18.40 -14.37 6.38
N GLY A 246 17.64 -15.37 6.85
CA GLY A 246 18.03 -16.79 6.80
C GLY A 246 18.28 -17.31 5.37
N ASP A 247 18.70 -18.56 5.25
CA ASP A 247 18.87 -19.18 3.93
C ASP A 247 17.49 -19.55 3.36
N VAL A 248 17.05 -18.81 2.34
CA VAL A 248 15.72 -18.93 1.74
C VAL A 248 15.90 -19.39 0.30
N ALA A 249 15.21 -20.47 -0.08
CA ALA A 249 15.20 -20.97 -1.45
C ALA A 249 14.61 -19.92 -2.42
N LEU A 250 15.05 -19.93 -3.67
CA LEU A 250 14.37 -19.11 -4.69
C LEU A 250 12.98 -19.69 -4.94
N PRO A 251 11.97 -18.86 -5.23
CA PRO A 251 10.70 -19.37 -5.73
C PRO A 251 10.93 -20.09 -7.07
N ASP A 252 10.53 -21.36 -7.16
CA ASP A 252 10.57 -22.15 -8.40
C ASP A 252 9.50 -21.65 -9.37
N GLU A 253 9.86 -21.53 -10.66
CA GLU A 253 8.96 -21.05 -11.73
C GLU A 253 7.72 -21.95 -11.94
N ASP A 254 7.70 -23.16 -11.39
CA ASP A 254 6.63 -24.16 -11.57
C ASP A 254 5.45 -24.05 -10.58
N SER A 255 5.43 -23.07 -9.68
CA SER A 255 4.38 -22.94 -8.65
C SER A 255 3.22 -21.98 -9.03
N ILE A 256 3.18 -21.50 -10.27
CA ILE A 256 2.03 -20.75 -10.81
C ILE A 256 1.44 -21.53 -12.00
N SER A 257 0.51 -22.44 -11.71
CA SER A 257 -0.46 -22.95 -12.69
C SER A 257 -1.81 -23.22 -12.01
N PRO A 258 -2.94 -22.95 -12.70
CA PRO A 258 -4.28 -23.02 -12.12
C PRO A 258 -4.88 -24.44 -12.18
N GLU A 259 -5.55 -24.82 -11.08
CA GLU A 259 -6.58 -25.88 -10.89
C GLU A 259 -6.33 -27.34 -11.30
N GLY A 260 -6.64 -28.25 -10.34
CA GLY A 260 -7.41 -29.47 -10.61
C GLY A 260 -6.81 -30.82 -10.13
N SER A 261 -7.48 -31.44 -9.13
CA SER A 261 -7.59 -32.90 -8.83
C SER A 261 -6.29 -33.71 -8.60
N GLU A 262 -6.13 -34.63 -7.64
CA GLU A 262 -7.04 -35.50 -6.89
C GLU A 262 -6.24 -36.21 -5.76
N ASP A 263 -6.95 -36.62 -4.70
CA ASP A 263 -6.73 -37.75 -3.76
C ASP A 263 -5.48 -37.93 -2.85
N SER A 264 -5.71 -37.71 -1.54
CA SER A 264 -5.66 -38.66 -0.39
C SER A 264 -4.48 -39.67 -0.24
N PRO A 265 -3.99 -39.99 0.99
CA PRO A 265 -4.85 -40.43 2.10
C PRO A 265 -4.46 -40.00 3.54
N SER A 266 -5.43 -40.25 4.42
CA SER A 266 -5.50 -39.95 5.85
C SER A 266 -4.37 -40.53 6.71
N GLU A 267 -3.88 -39.72 7.66
CA GLU A 267 -3.35 -40.21 8.93
C GLU A 267 -4.11 -39.56 10.10
N LYS A 268 -4.56 -40.42 11.00
CA LYS A 268 -5.26 -40.08 12.24
C LYS A 268 -4.27 -39.48 13.24
N GLN A 269 -4.61 -38.35 13.86
CA GLN A 269 -4.03 -37.94 15.14
C GLN A 269 -5.15 -37.66 16.14
N GLU A 270 -5.03 -38.29 17.31
CA GLU A 270 -5.90 -38.14 18.47
C GLU A 270 -5.74 -36.74 19.11
N PRO A 271 -6.77 -36.19 19.78
CA PRO A 271 -6.74 -34.83 20.28
C PRO A 271 -6.07 -34.74 21.66
N LEU A 272 -5.08 -33.87 21.77
CA LEU A 272 -4.58 -33.34 23.06
C LEU A 272 -5.51 -32.21 23.51
N GLU A 273 -6.20 -32.42 24.63
CA GLU A 273 -6.92 -31.37 25.34
C GLU A 273 -5.94 -30.25 25.73
N SER A 274 -6.18 -29.05 25.21
CA SER A 274 -5.54 -27.83 25.69
C SER A 274 -6.61 -26.94 26.31
N SER A 275 -6.45 -26.69 27.61
CA SER A 275 -7.23 -25.75 28.41
C SER A 275 -7.13 -24.35 27.80
N ALA A 276 -8.16 -23.93 27.06
CA ALA A 276 -8.33 -22.56 26.61
C ALA A 276 -8.78 -21.69 27.79
N VAL A 277 -7.87 -20.86 28.30
CA VAL A 277 -8.23 -19.71 29.12
C VAL A 277 -9.05 -18.77 28.21
N ALA A 278 -10.34 -18.62 28.50
CA ALA A 278 -11.23 -17.74 27.75
C ALA A 278 -10.75 -16.29 27.89
N GLN A 279 -10.11 -15.78 26.83
CA GLN A 279 -9.95 -14.34 26.66
C GLN A 279 -11.32 -13.74 26.32
N PRO A 280 -11.65 -12.53 26.81
CA PRO A 280 -12.92 -11.88 26.48
C PRO A 280 -13.01 -11.67 24.97
N ALA A 281 -14.18 -11.95 24.39
CA ALA A 281 -14.42 -11.77 22.96
C ALA A 281 -14.37 -10.27 22.60
N ASN A 282 -13.73 -9.96 21.47
CA ASN A 282 -13.68 -8.62 20.90
C ASN A 282 -14.93 -8.39 20.03
N GLU A 283 -15.63 -7.27 20.23
CA GLU A 283 -16.83 -6.89 19.45
C GLU A 283 -16.57 -5.58 18.69
N LEU A 284 -17.08 -5.42 17.47
CA LEU A 284 -16.96 -4.15 16.75
C LEU A 284 -17.96 -3.11 17.29
N VAL A 285 -17.52 -1.85 17.31
CA VAL A 285 -18.38 -0.71 17.61
C VAL A 285 -18.79 -0.07 16.28
N GLU A 286 -20.07 -0.20 15.93
CA GLU A 286 -20.68 0.41 14.74
C GLU A 286 -21.33 1.75 15.08
N VAL A 287 -21.31 2.69 14.13
CA VAL A 287 -22.03 3.97 14.21
C VAL A 287 -23.26 3.89 13.32
N GLU A 288 -24.45 4.08 13.89
CA GLU A 288 -25.65 4.40 13.13
C GLU A 288 -25.63 5.89 12.75
N LEU A 289 -25.72 6.17 11.45
CA LEU A 289 -25.86 7.53 10.89
C LEU A 289 -27.33 7.89 10.66
#